data_AF-A0A0D1IWY7-F1
#
_entry.id   AF-A0A0D1IWY7-F1
#
_cell.length_a   1.000
_cell.length_b   1.000
_cell.length_c   1.000
_cell.angle_alpha   90.00
_cell.angle_beta   90.00
_cell.angle_gamma   90.00
#
_symmetry.space_group_name_H-M   'P 1'
#
loop_
_entity.id
_entity.type
_entity.pdbx_description
1 polymer ?
#
loop_
_entity_poly.entity_id
_entity_poly.type
_entity_poly.pdbx_seq_one_letter_code
_entity_poly.pdbx_strand_id
1 'polypeptide(L)'
;MNNETSSVKTLIFEAHVRRLKELLSKLVDKTIAETEFMELISLTDEIQKMMENIFKEMNTFLLKSNLVPKEEIDEVIALMQKAREETKKNLKDLPFWE
;
A
#
# COMPACT_ATOMS: atom_id res chain seq x y z
N MET A 1 21.82 16.44 17.29
CA MET A 1 20.44 16.31 16.78
C MET A 1 20.54 16.29 15.27
N ASN A 2 20.28 15.14 14.64
CA ASN A 2 20.26 15.06 13.18
C ASN A 2 18.98 15.76 12.71
N ASN A 3 19.11 17.01 12.27
CA ASN A 3 18.05 17.70 11.53
C ASN A 3 18.04 17.15 10.10
N GLU A 4 17.65 15.89 9.95
CA GLU A 4 17.20 15.42 8.65
C GLU A 4 15.84 16.07 8.40
N THR A 5 15.80 17.06 7.52
CA THR A 5 14.55 17.56 6.95
C THR A 5 13.86 16.39 6.26
N SER A 6 12.95 15.74 6.98
CA SER A 6 12.10 14.68 6.42
C SER A 6 11.43 15.23 5.18
N SER A 7 11.66 14.59 4.04
CA SER A 7 11.08 15.05 2.78
C SER A 7 9.55 15.07 2.88
N VAL A 8 8.88 15.97 2.18
CA VAL A 8 7.40 16.01 2.16
C VAL A 8 6.80 14.63 1.84
N LYS A 9 7.46 13.87 0.96
CA LYS A 9 7.07 12.48 0.63
C LYS A 9 7.16 11.54 1.82
N THR A 10 8.21 11.66 2.64
CA THR A 10 8.39 10.87 3.86
C THR A 10 7.30 11.17 4.89
N LEU A 11 6.96 12.45 5.09
CA LEU A 11 5.88 12.85 5.99
C LEU A 11 4.52 12.34 5.54
N ILE A 12 4.25 12.38 4.23
CA ILE A 12 3.03 11.81 3.64
C ILE A 12 2.99 10.30 3.90
N PHE A 13 4.06 9.56 3.61
CA PHE A 13 4.10 8.12 3.84
C PHE A 13 3.89 7.76 5.31
N GLU A 14 4.56 8.46 6.24
CA GLU A 14 4.36 8.26 7.68
C GLU A 14 2.91 8.49 8.12
N ALA A 15 2.26 9.52 7.59
CA ALA A 15 0.85 9.79 7.89
C ALA A 15 -0.05 8.65 7.41
N HIS A 16 0.19 8.11 6.20
CA HIS A 16 -0.55 6.96 5.68
C HIS A 16 -0.31 5.71 6.55
N VAL A 17 0.92 5.44 6.98
CA VAL A 17 1.24 4.30 7.86
C VAL A 17 0.55 4.44 9.23
N ARG A 18 0.54 5.64 9.83
CA ARG A 18 -0.15 5.88 11.10
C ARG A 18 -1.66 5.65 10.98
N ARG A 19 -2.27 6.17 9.91
CA ARG A 19 -3.71 5.98 9.67
C ARG A 19 -4.06 4.53 9.37
N LEU A 20 -3.24 3.83 8.57
CA LEU A 20 -3.39 2.39 8.33
C LEU A 20 -3.40 1.61 9.66
N LYS A 21 -2.44 1.90 10.55
CA LYS A 21 -2.35 1.24 11.86
C LYS A 21 -3.62 1.44 12.70
N GLU A 22 -4.15 2.66 12.74
CA GLU A 22 -5.38 2.97 13.48
C GLU A 22 -6.57 2.18 12.95
N LEU A 23 -6.78 2.21 11.62
CA LEU A 23 -7.90 1.53 10.96
C LEU A 23 -7.80 0.00 11.12
N LEU A 24 -6.61 -0.57 11.01
CA LEU A 24 -6.38 -2.00 11.26
C LEU A 24 -6.69 -2.39 12.72
N SER A 25 -6.35 -1.53 13.70
CA SER A 25 -6.72 -1.78 15.10
C SER A 25 -8.23 -1.82 15.26
N LYS A 26 -8.95 -0.83 14.71
CA LYS A 26 -10.41 -0.79 14.77
C LYS A 26 -11.07 -1.99 14.09
N LEU A 27 -10.49 -2.47 12.99
CA LEU A 27 -10.95 -3.68 12.31
C LEU A 27 -10.80 -4.92 13.19
N VAL A 28 -9.62 -5.11 13.81
CA VAL A 28 -9.35 -6.23 14.74
C VAL A 28 -10.30 -6.18 15.94
N ASP A 29 -10.51 -4.99 16.49
CA ASP A 29 -11.39 -4.76 17.65
C ASP A 29 -12.88 -4.80 17.30
N LYS A 30 -13.24 -4.97 16.01
CA LYS A 30 -14.62 -4.92 15.48
C LYS A 30 -15.37 -3.61 15.82
N THR A 31 -14.64 -2.50 15.89
CA THR A 31 -15.18 -1.17 16.18
C THR A 31 -15.15 -0.23 14.97
N ILE A 32 -14.61 -0.71 13.83
CA ILE A 32 -14.49 0.08 12.61
C ILE A 32 -15.85 0.41 12.01
N ALA A 33 -16.06 1.68 11.68
CA ALA A 33 -17.24 2.12 10.94
C ALA A 33 -17.13 1.78 9.44
N GLU A 34 -18.26 1.78 8.73
CA GLU A 34 -18.29 1.53 7.28
C GLU A 34 -17.44 2.52 6.49
N THR A 35 -17.53 3.80 6.82
CA THR A 35 -16.72 4.85 6.19
C THR A 35 -15.22 4.67 6.45
N GLU A 36 -14.86 4.23 7.65
CA GLU A 36 -13.48 3.94 8.05
C GLU A 36 -12.94 2.67 7.38
N PHE A 37 -13.80 1.69 7.12
CA PHE A 37 -13.44 0.51 6.35
C PHE A 37 -13.23 0.82 4.88
N MET A 38 -14.08 1.66 4.29
CA MET A 38 -13.87 2.16 2.92
C MET A 38 -12.59 2.99 2.83
N GLU A 39 -12.27 3.77 3.86
CA GLU A 39 -10.99 4.47 3.98
C GLU A 39 -9.81 3.48 4.07
N LEU A 40 -9.92 2.42 4.87
CA LEU A 40 -8.89 1.37 4.98
C LEU A 40 -8.59 0.71 3.64
N ILE A 41 -9.63 0.44 2.84
CA ILE A 41 -9.48 -0.09 1.47
C ILE A 41 -8.70 0.90 0.60
N SER A 42 -9.07 2.18 0.64
CA SER A 42 -8.40 3.24 -0.14
C SER A 42 -6.93 3.39 0.26
N LEU A 43 -6.63 3.41 1.57
CA LEU A 43 -5.28 3.55 2.09
C LEU A 43 -4.40 2.35 1.72
N THR A 44 -4.96 1.15 1.71
CA THR A 44 -4.25 -0.06 1.29
C THR A 44 -3.89 0.00 -0.19
N ASP A 45 -4.79 0.51 -1.05
CA ASP A 45 -4.54 0.74 -2.49
C ASP A 45 -3.39 1.74 -2.72
N GLU A 46 -3.39 2.84 -1.98
CA GLU A 46 -2.33 3.87 -2.05
C GLU A 46 -0.98 3.35 -1.58
N ILE A 47 -0.94 2.58 -0.48
CA ILE A 47 0.28 1.96 0.03
C ILE A 47 0.83 0.92 -0.96
N GLN A 48 -0.04 0.12 -1.58
CA GLN A 48 0.38 -0.82 -2.64
C GLN A 48 1.00 -0.09 -3.84
N LYS A 49 0.41 1.02 -4.30
CA LYS A 49 1.00 1.86 -5.35
C LYS A 49 2.36 2.43 -4.96
N MET A 50 2.50 2.88 -3.71
CA MET A 50 3.80 3.35 -3.20
C MET A 50 4.82 2.21 -3.16
N MET A 51 4.43 0.99 -2.80
CA MET A 51 5.30 -0.19 -2.85
C MET A 51 5.70 -0.58 -4.28
N GLU A 52 4.78 -0.52 -5.26
CA GLU A 52 5.11 -0.74 -6.69
C GLU A 52 6.21 0.24 -7.15
N ASN A 53 6.10 1.51 -6.77
CA ASN A 53 7.11 2.52 -7.09
C ASN A 53 8.44 2.25 -6.37
N ILE A 54 8.41 1.93 -5.07
CA ILE A 54 9.61 1.57 -4.31
C ILE A 54 10.29 0.34 -4.93
N PHE A 55 9.54 -0.65 -5.39
CA PHE A 55 10.10 -1.85 -6.03
C PHE A 55 10.84 -1.50 -7.33
N LYS A 56 10.23 -0.65 -8.19
CA LYS A 56 10.90 -0.11 -9.40
C LYS A 56 12.14 0.71 -9.06
N GLU A 57 12.03 1.59 -8.07
CA GLU A 57 13.11 2.47 -7.63
C GLU A 57 14.25 1.69 -6.99
N MET A 58 13.96 0.70 -6.14
CA MET A 58 14.96 -0.17 -5.51
C MET A 58 15.75 -0.96 -6.55
N ASN A 59 15.09 -1.48 -7.60
CA ASN A 59 15.80 -2.15 -8.68
C ASN A 59 16.72 -1.20 -9.47
N THR A 60 16.38 0.10 -9.51
CA THR A 60 17.20 1.12 -10.17
C THR A 60 18.31 1.68 -9.27
N PHE A 61 18.03 1.78 -7.96
CA PHE A 61 18.87 2.45 -6.98
C PHE A 61 19.93 1.52 -6.38
N LEU A 62 19.60 0.25 -6.12
CA LEU A 62 20.50 -0.62 -5.37
C LEU A 62 21.76 -0.98 -6.16
N LEU A 63 21.72 -1.14 -7.48
CA LEU A 63 22.89 -1.61 -8.22
C LEU A 63 22.87 -1.20 -9.68
N LYS A 64 24.01 -0.78 -10.24
CA LYS A 64 24.24 -0.67 -11.70
C LYS A 64 24.14 -2.02 -12.46
N SER A 65 23.35 -2.95 -11.95
CA SER A 65 23.06 -4.27 -12.49
C SER A 65 21.57 -4.50 -12.34
N ASN A 66 20.90 -4.78 -13.45
CA ASN A 66 19.55 -5.32 -13.49
C ASN A 66 19.53 -6.66 -12.73
N LEU A 67 19.39 -6.64 -11.39
CA LEU A 67 19.30 -7.84 -10.56
C LEU A 67 18.10 -8.68 -10.96
N VAL A 68 17.00 -8.00 -11.26
CA VAL A 68 15.78 -8.57 -11.81
C VAL A 68 15.62 -7.99 -13.22
N PRO A 69 15.45 -8.85 -14.24
CA PRO A 69 15.09 -8.41 -15.59
C PRO A 69 13.86 -7.51 -15.56
N LYS A 70 13.82 -6.51 -16.45
CA LYS A 70 12.69 -5.58 -16.50
C LYS A 70 11.36 -6.30 -16.73
N GLU A 71 11.40 -7.35 -17.54
CA GLU A 71 10.26 -8.22 -17.85
C GLU A 71 9.69 -8.84 -16.57
N GLU A 72 10.54 -9.38 -15.68
CA GLU A 72 10.10 -9.95 -14.40
C GLU A 72 9.51 -8.89 -13.46
N ILE A 73 10.03 -7.66 -13.48
CA ILE A 73 9.48 -6.55 -12.69
C ILE A 73 8.09 -6.16 -13.20
N ASP A 74 7.95 -6.03 -14.51
CA ASP A 74 6.67 -5.68 -15.14
C ASP A 74 5.63 -6.80 -14.90
N GLU A 75 6.04 -8.07 -14.90
CA GLU A 75 5.20 -9.22 -14.53
C GLU A 75 4.74 -9.17 -13.07
N VAL A 76 5.65 -8.94 -12.12
CA VAL A 76 5.32 -8.82 -10.69
C VAL A 76 4.33 -7.68 -10.46
N ILE A 77 4.54 -6.54 -11.11
CA ILE A 77 3.65 -5.38 -10.96
C ILE A 77 2.28 -5.65 -11.58
N ALA A 78 2.21 -6.30 -12.74
CA ALA A 78 0.95 -6.72 -13.34
C ALA A 78 0.19 -7.69 -12.43
N LEU A 79 0.89 -8.62 -11.77
CA LEU A 79 0.30 -9.53 -10.78
C LEU A 79 -0.22 -8.79 -9.55
N MET A 80 0.54 -7.83 -9.01
CA MET A 80 0.11 -6.99 -7.89
C MET A 80 -1.16 -6.20 -8.24
N GLN A 81 -1.21 -5.61 -9.44
CA GLN A 81 -2.39 -4.88 -9.92
C GLN A 81 -3.60 -5.80 -10.10
N LYS A 82 -3.41 -6.99 -10.68
CA LYS A 82 -4.49 -7.97 -10.84
C LYS A 82 -5.03 -8.45 -9.49
N ALA A 83 -4.15 -8.74 -8.52
CA ALA A 83 -4.54 -9.13 -7.17
C ALA A 83 -5.35 -8.03 -6.47
N ARG A 84 -4.94 -6.77 -6.66
CA ARG A 84 -5.65 -5.58 -6.14
C ARG A 84 -7.06 -5.45 -6.72
N GLU A 85 -7.21 -5.60 -8.04
CA GLU A 85 -8.53 -5.51 -8.69
C GLU A 85 -9.45 -6.66 -8.29
N GLU A 86 -8.94 -7.89 -8.15
CA GLU A 86 -9.73 -9.01 -7.62
C GLU A 86 -10.15 -8.79 -6.15
N THR A 87 -9.25 -8.26 -5.33
CA THR A 87 -9.57 -7.91 -3.93
C THR A 87 -10.68 -6.85 -3.87
N LYS A 88 -10.62 -5.80 -4.71
CA LYS A 88 -11.68 -4.78 -4.80
C LYS A 88 -13.03 -5.33 -5.22
N LYS A 89 -13.06 -6.32 -6.12
CA LYS A 89 -14.32 -6.98 -6.49
C LYS A 89 -14.92 -7.72 -5.29
N ASN A 90 -14.11 -8.53 -4.61
CA ASN A 90 -14.57 -9.34 -3.48
C ASN A 90 -14.95 -8.49 -2.25
N LEU A 91 -14.35 -7.30 -2.08
CA LEU A 91 -14.72 -6.34 -1.02
C LEU A 91 -16.14 -5.79 -1.19
N LYS A 92 -16.69 -5.70 -2.42
CA LYS A 92 -18.07 -5.25 -2.65
C LYS A 92 -19.13 -6.24 -2.16
N ASP A 93 -18.73 -7.50 -2.01
CA ASP A 93 -19.61 -8.60 -1.63
C ASP A 93 -19.47 -8.97 -0.15
N LEU A 94 -18.68 -8.23 0.63
CA LEU A 94 -18.57 -8.48 2.06
C LEU A 94 -19.84 -8.03 2.78
N PRO A 95 -20.48 -8.91 3.57
CA PRO A 95 -21.53 -8.49 4.49
C PRO A 95 -20.87 -7.58 5.52
N PHE A 96 -21.24 -6.31 5.51
CA PHE A 96 -20.85 -5.38 6.56
C PHE A 96 -21.69 -5.73 7.79
N TRP A 97 -21.24 -6.80 8.47
CA TRP A 97 -21.78 -7.42 9.68
C TRP A 97 -23.02 -8.30 9.45
N GLU A 98 -22.87 -9.62 9.66
CA GLU A 98 -23.97 -10.47 10.14
C GLU A 98 -24.18 -10.26 11.64
#